data_AF-A0A524K5X8-F1
#
_entry.id   AF-A0A524K5X8-F1
#
_cell.length_a   1.000
_cell.length_b   1.000
_cell.length_c   1.000
_cell.angle_alpha   90.00
_cell.angle_beta   90.00
_cell.angle_gamma   90.00
#
_symmetry.space_group_name_H-M   'P 1'
#
loop_
_entity.id
_entity.type
_entity.pdbx_description
1 polymer ?
#
loop_
_entity_poly.entity_id
_entity_poly.type
_entity_poly.pdbx_seq_one_letter_code
_entity_poly.pdbx_strand_id
1 'polypeptide(L)'
;MYYLVFLIPILLHPLKIGNRIKGIISSIALGLIAVLRFGSGADYFSYSYVYYLTSETSFLKVLKSLGDIEVGWKMLMFSFRVFSIRYEVFIAFIAIALIVMVYLWIDRNVKSVSLAYLVYYSFFFLVWNLSALRQGLALTIGFFLLYNESFHWKFKTRFLIIIGLSFIHVSSLFFLVFLIADKFKWDKKRLTYVVLISLFVSILPVSQIAILVAKVPFLSKVAVYINASTVQVGFWDIKSLPRLFFILLVLYHYDKLLGKGSISERYLHTFIIGLSFFFFLRFDDLIAARLSIYGFFTIILILPPILDLYQKRKWITVGANLAFVVMCALYLEKELITMATQGGMPKNGYYVPYISVFQENSVNFTNLYYYENNYRDFLDTETCVLNMYNFANNHVYEPSTIQNYARYLAVKFPNGKYGLIDTDGHVVLDGGFGPIEYYGGIIRESASLYYNYKGQPLDAKKASMIFFTARAQTRKYITTSLTWFEVGQQELGDDLVDLLEEEGRFKFLYIVNQIQPLDFYVMAYLSNEHGRVYRLYSKDIEALSSDYFLDAQSILANRVVMARNVCGTNFYNEDGKLIWMQLNS
;
A
#
# COMPACT_ATOMS: atom_id res chain seq x y z
N MET A 1 21.80 -5.86 10.93
CA MET A 1 22.31 -5.99 9.55
C MET A 1 22.16 -4.71 8.73
N TYR A 2 20.98 -4.08 8.68
CA TYR A 2 20.74 -2.85 7.89
C TYR A 2 21.80 -1.75 8.11
N TYR A 3 22.09 -1.43 9.37
CA TYR A 3 23.05 -0.39 9.74
C TYR A 3 24.50 -0.76 9.40
N LEU A 4 24.86 -2.05 9.41
CA LEU A 4 26.21 -2.49 9.02
C LEU A 4 26.42 -2.33 7.50
N VAL A 5 25.41 -2.69 6.71
CA VAL A 5 25.48 -2.57 5.24
C VAL A 5 25.53 -1.10 4.81
N PHE A 6 24.94 -0.18 5.59
CA PHE A 6 25.08 1.27 5.35
C PHE A 6 26.55 1.74 5.36
N LEU A 7 27.38 1.15 6.22
CA LEU A 7 28.80 1.54 6.35
C LEU A 7 29.65 1.10 5.16
N ILE A 8 29.25 0.06 4.43
CA ILE A 8 30.02 -0.50 3.32
C ILE A 8 30.33 0.53 2.22
N PRO A 9 29.34 1.18 1.57
CA PRO A 9 29.62 2.19 0.55
C PRO A 9 30.43 3.38 1.09
N ILE A 10 30.28 3.73 2.37
CA ILE A 10 31.07 4.80 3.03
C ILE A 10 32.55 4.40 3.10
N LEU A 11 32.83 3.18 3.59
CA LEU A 11 34.20 2.66 3.71
C LEU A 11 34.85 2.41 2.35
N LEU A 12 34.07 2.00 1.34
CA LEU A 12 34.55 1.78 -0.02
C LEU A 12 34.88 3.08 -0.76
N HIS A 13 34.20 4.19 -0.43
CA HIS A 13 34.37 5.46 -1.15
C HIS A 13 35.84 5.93 -1.26
N PRO A 14 36.61 6.05 -0.16
CA PRO A 14 38.00 6.52 -0.22
C PRO A 14 39.00 5.50 -0.79
N LEU A 15 38.63 4.23 -0.92
CA LEU A 15 39.55 3.18 -1.38
C LEU A 15 39.84 3.32 -2.88
N LYS A 16 41.10 3.08 -3.29
CA LYS A 16 41.52 3.08 -4.70
C LYS A 16 41.30 1.74 -5.41
N ILE A 17 40.20 1.06 -5.09
CA ILE A 17 39.75 -0.15 -5.80
C ILE A 17 38.78 0.27 -6.91
N GLY A 18 38.88 -0.30 -8.12
CA GLY A 18 38.08 0.17 -9.26
C GLY A 18 36.57 0.22 -9.01
N ASN A 19 35.87 1.14 -9.67
CA ASN A 19 34.42 1.36 -9.50
C ASN A 19 33.57 0.10 -9.66
N ARG A 20 33.94 -0.76 -10.62
CA ARG A 20 33.30 -2.06 -10.84
C ARG A 20 33.32 -2.93 -9.57
N ILE A 21 34.46 -3.01 -8.90
CA ILE A 21 34.64 -3.80 -7.66
C ILE A 21 33.81 -3.18 -6.54
N LYS A 22 33.84 -1.85 -6.39
CA LYS A 22 33.02 -1.13 -5.40
C LYS A 22 31.54 -1.42 -5.57
N GLY A 23 31.07 -1.41 -6.82
CA GLY A 23 29.70 -1.75 -7.18
C GLY A 23 29.35 -3.19 -6.80
N ILE A 24 30.17 -4.17 -7.20
CA ILE A 24 29.96 -5.59 -6.88
C ILE A 24 29.87 -5.84 -5.37
N ILE A 25 30.81 -5.30 -4.57
CA ILE A 25 30.79 -5.47 -3.11
C ILE A 25 29.51 -4.87 -2.51
N SER A 26 29.10 -3.68 -2.97
CA SER A 26 27.88 -3.03 -2.52
C SER A 26 26.63 -3.85 -2.92
N SER A 27 26.59 -4.39 -4.14
CA SER A 27 25.50 -5.26 -4.61
C SER A 27 25.39 -6.54 -3.79
N ILE A 28 26.50 -7.20 -3.48
CA ILE A 28 26.51 -8.43 -2.66
C ILE A 28 25.97 -8.13 -1.26
N ALA A 29 26.39 -7.03 -0.65
CA ALA A 29 25.91 -6.64 0.68
C ALA A 29 24.40 -6.37 0.71
N LEU A 30 23.87 -5.67 -0.30
CA LEU A 30 22.42 -5.50 -0.46
C LEU A 30 21.71 -6.82 -0.77
N GLY A 31 22.33 -7.69 -1.56
CA GLY A 31 21.84 -9.02 -1.89
C GLY A 31 21.65 -9.87 -0.64
N LEU A 32 22.60 -9.84 0.30
CA LEU A 32 22.48 -10.55 1.58
C LEU A 32 21.26 -10.08 2.38
N ILE A 33 21.00 -8.76 2.43
CA ILE A 33 19.78 -8.22 3.06
C ILE A 33 18.54 -8.73 2.33
N ALA A 34 18.51 -8.62 1.01
CA ALA A 34 17.34 -8.93 0.21
C ALA A 34 16.96 -10.41 0.20
N VAL A 35 17.95 -11.30 0.13
CA VAL A 35 17.77 -12.75 -0.02
C VAL A 35 17.43 -13.40 1.31
N LEU A 36 18.10 -13.00 2.39
CA LEU A 36 17.94 -13.64 3.69
C LEU A 36 16.77 -13.07 4.49
N ARG A 37 16.02 -12.09 3.96
CA ARG A 37 14.99 -11.37 4.75
C ARG A 37 13.74 -12.21 4.98
N PHE A 38 13.14 -12.02 6.14
CA PHE A 38 11.80 -12.51 6.45
C PHE A 38 10.94 -11.38 7.02
N GLY A 39 9.74 -11.19 6.48
CA GLY A 39 8.83 -10.09 6.87
C GLY A 39 9.35 -8.67 6.67
N SER A 40 10.51 -8.49 6.03
CA SER A 40 11.05 -7.17 5.71
C SER A 40 10.43 -6.63 4.43
N GLY A 41 9.60 -5.61 4.59
CA GLY A 41 8.90 -4.92 3.51
C GLY A 41 7.44 -4.71 3.89
N ALA A 42 6.90 -3.52 3.67
CA ALA A 42 5.51 -3.19 4.01
C ALA A 42 4.51 -4.21 3.44
N ASP A 43 4.76 -4.66 2.21
CA ASP A 43 3.87 -5.54 1.46
C ASP A 43 4.37 -7.00 1.43
N TYR A 44 5.39 -7.37 2.23
CA TYR A 44 6.02 -8.71 2.18
C TYR A 44 4.97 -9.82 2.32
N PHE A 45 4.18 -9.79 3.39
CA PHE A 45 3.18 -10.83 3.63
C PHE A 45 1.99 -10.73 2.68
N SER A 46 1.62 -9.52 2.23
CA SER A 46 0.59 -9.33 1.20
C SER A 46 0.98 -10.01 -0.11
N TYR A 47 2.24 -9.89 -0.51
CA TYR A 47 2.76 -10.59 -1.69
C TYR A 47 2.85 -12.10 -1.47
N SER A 48 3.23 -12.55 -0.27
CA SER A 48 3.21 -13.98 0.10
C SER A 48 1.81 -14.57 -0.06
N TYR A 49 0.82 -13.88 0.49
CA TYR A 49 -0.58 -14.28 0.43
C TYR A 49 -1.08 -14.43 -1.02
N VAL A 50 -0.88 -13.39 -1.83
CA VAL A 50 -1.23 -13.42 -3.25
C VAL A 50 -0.47 -14.51 -4.03
N TYR A 51 0.79 -14.73 -3.68
CA TYR A 51 1.62 -15.75 -4.32
C TYR A 51 1.04 -17.15 -4.08
N TYR A 52 0.67 -17.49 -2.85
CA TYR A 52 0.08 -18.79 -2.53
C TYR A 52 -1.36 -18.95 -3.02
N LEU A 53 -2.11 -17.85 -3.20
CA LEU A 53 -3.41 -17.88 -3.90
C LEU A 53 -3.29 -18.14 -5.41
N THR A 54 -2.12 -17.94 -5.99
CA THR A 54 -1.90 -18.17 -7.42
C THR A 54 -1.95 -19.66 -7.73
N SER A 55 -2.87 -20.06 -8.62
CA SER A 55 -3.07 -21.45 -9.05
C SER A 55 -1.79 -22.06 -9.64
N GLU A 56 -1.49 -23.29 -9.24
CA GLU A 56 -0.32 -24.05 -9.72
C GLU A 56 -0.57 -24.76 -11.06
N THR A 57 -1.84 -24.93 -11.47
CA THR A 57 -2.21 -25.84 -12.57
C THR A 57 -2.61 -25.13 -13.86
N SER A 58 -3.10 -23.89 -13.82
CA SER A 58 -3.58 -23.21 -15.02
C SER A 58 -3.44 -21.70 -14.97
N PHE A 59 -2.70 -21.14 -15.94
CA PHE A 59 -2.58 -19.69 -16.10
C PHE A 59 -3.93 -19.02 -16.41
N LEU A 60 -4.85 -19.71 -17.10
CA LEU A 60 -6.19 -19.16 -17.38
C LEU A 60 -6.99 -18.94 -16.08
N LYS A 61 -6.83 -19.83 -15.09
CA LYS A 61 -7.41 -19.66 -13.75
C LYS A 61 -6.78 -18.45 -13.05
N VAL A 62 -5.45 -18.31 -13.13
CA VAL A 62 -4.73 -17.17 -12.56
C VAL A 62 -5.19 -15.84 -13.15
N LEU A 63 -5.38 -15.75 -14.47
CA LEU A 63 -5.85 -14.55 -15.15
C LEU A 63 -7.25 -14.13 -14.68
N LYS A 64 -8.15 -15.10 -14.50
CA LYS A 64 -9.54 -14.88 -14.05
C LYS A 64 -9.62 -14.56 -12.55
N SER A 65 -8.70 -15.10 -11.74
CA SER A 65 -8.55 -14.77 -10.32
C SER A 65 -7.76 -13.47 -10.11
N LEU A 66 -7.81 -12.88 -8.91
CA LEU A 66 -6.95 -11.75 -8.52
C LEU A 66 -7.09 -10.52 -9.44
N GLY A 67 -8.33 -10.04 -9.66
CA GLY A 67 -8.67 -9.03 -10.67
C GLY A 67 -7.84 -7.73 -10.62
N ASP A 68 -7.40 -7.33 -9.43
CA ASP A 68 -6.68 -6.05 -9.21
C ASP A 68 -5.16 -6.13 -9.42
N ILE A 69 -4.64 -7.27 -9.91
CA ILE A 69 -3.20 -7.50 -10.11
C ILE A 69 -2.86 -7.52 -11.60
N GLU A 70 -1.75 -6.89 -11.96
CA GLU A 70 -1.30 -6.78 -13.34
C GLU A 70 -0.87 -8.13 -13.92
N VAL A 71 -1.19 -8.33 -15.21
CA VAL A 71 -1.00 -9.61 -15.90
C VAL A 71 0.45 -10.08 -15.92
N GLY A 72 1.40 -9.17 -16.13
CA GLY A 72 2.83 -9.49 -16.13
C GLY A 72 3.33 -9.93 -14.76
N TRP A 73 2.81 -9.34 -13.67
CA TRP A 73 3.12 -9.81 -12.32
C TRP A 73 2.54 -11.21 -12.05
N LYS A 74 1.28 -11.45 -12.49
CA LYS A 74 0.66 -12.79 -12.42
C LYS A 74 1.48 -13.85 -13.15
N MET A 75 2.01 -13.51 -14.33
CA MET A 75 2.88 -14.42 -15.10
C MET A 75 4.17 -14.76 -14.34
N LEU A 76 4.80 -13.78 -13.69
CA LEU A 76 6.00 -14.00 -12.89
C LEU A 76 5.73 -14.88 -11.66
N MET A 77 4.59 -14.70 -10.98
CA MET A 77 4.24 -15.59 -9.86
C MET A 77 3.93 -17.00 -10.37
N PHE A 78 3.12 -17.11 -11.43
CA PHE A 78 2.72 -18.39 -12.01
C PHE A 78 3.92 -19.23 -12.44
N SER A 79 4.93 -18.63 -13.10
CA SER A 79 6.11 -19.38 -13.56
C SER A 79 6.88 -20.03 -12.41
N PHE A 80 6.87 -19.46 -11.21
CA PHE A 80 7.49 -20.08 -10.03
C PHE A 80 6.54 -21.07 -9.34
N ARG A 81 5.24 -20.77 -9.28
CA ARG A 81 4.23 -21.63 -8.65
C ARG A 81 4.07 -22.97 -9.37
N VAL A 82 4.18 -23.00 -10.69
CA VAL A 82 4.14 -24.26 -11.47
C VAL A 82 5.23 -25.24 -11.05
N PHE A 83 6.39 -24.75 -10.60
CA PHE A 83 7.48 -25.58 -10.09
C PHE A 83 7.45 -25.76 -8.57
N SER A 84 6.35 -25.38 -7.90
CA SER A 84 6.21 -25.45 -6.43
C SER A 84 7.34 -24.73 -5.68
N ILE A 85 7.90 -23.67 -6.27
CA ILE A 85 8.96 -22.90 -5.61
C ILE A 85 8.36 -22.11 -4.45
N ARG A 86 9.10 -22.03 -3.33
CA ARG A 86 8.70 -21.25 -2.16
C ARG A 86 8.70 -19.75 -2.43
N TYR A 87 7.81 -19.02 -1.75
CA TYR A 87 7.70 -17.57 -1.86
C TYR A 87 9.03 -16.85 -1.60
N GLU A 88 9.79 -17.26 -0.58
CA GLU A 88 11.06 -16.63 -0.20
C GLU A 88 12.08 -16.68 -1.36
N VAL A 89 12.12 -17.80 -2.09
CA VAL A 89 13.01 -17.97 -3.26
C VAL A 89 12.55 -17.08 -4.41
N PHE A 90 11.23 -16.99 -4.65
CA PHE A 90 10.66 -16.11 -5.66
C PHE A 90 11.04 -14.64 -5.41
N ILE A 91 10.84 -14.11 -4.20
CA ILE A 91 11.19 -12.72 -3.91
C ILE A 91 12.69 -12.48 -3.88
N ALA A 92 13.50 -13.46 -3.47
CA ALA A 92 14.95 -13.39 -3.52
C ALA A 92 15.43 -13.25 -4.97
N PHE A 93 14.85 -14.03 -5.90
CA PHE A 93 15.14 -13.94 -7.32
C PHE A 93 14.81 -12.55 -7.88
N ILE A 94 13.61 -12.02 -7.59
CA ILE A 94 13.21 -10.67 -8.04
C ILE A 94 14.15 -9.60 -7.47
N ALA A 95 14.52 -9.70 -6.19
CA ALA A 95 15.39 -8.72 -5.56
C ALA A 95 16.83 -8.77 -6.10
N ILE A 96 17.37 -9.95 -6.41
CA ILE A 96 18.66 -10.09 -7.09
C ILE A 96 18.59 -9.44 -8.48
N ALA A 97 17.54 -9.73 -9.25
CA ALA A 97 17.37 -9.14 -10.58
C ALA A 97 17.33 -7.60 -10.51
N LEU A 98 16.61 -7.04 -9.53
CA LEU A 98 16.58 -5.61 -9.23
C LEU A 98 17.98 -5.05 -8.93
N ILE A 99 18.72 -5.66 -8.01
CA ILE A 99 20.07 -5.21 -7.62
C ILE A 99 21.03 -5.26 -8.81
N VAL A 100 20.98 -6.32 -9.63
CA VAL A 100 21.81 -6.43 -10.83
C VAL A 100 21.50 -5.31 -11.83
N MET A 101 20.21 -5.01 -12.06
CA MET A 101 19.83 -3.92 -12.97
C MET A 101 20.27 -2.55 -12.44
N VAL A 102 20.14 -2.30 -11.13
CA VAL A 102 20.66 -1.07 -10.50
C VAL A 102 22.18 -1.00 -10.60
N TYR A 103 22.88 -2.09 -10.35
CA TYR A 103 24.33 -2.17 -10.53
C TYR A 103 24.75 -1.76 -11.94
N LEU A 104 24.16 -2.41 -12.96
CA LEU A 104 24.48 -2.14 -14.36
C LEU A 104 24.11 -0.70 -14.76
N TRP A 105 23.06 -0.13 -14.15
CA TRP A 105 22.68 1.26 -14.38
C TRP A 105 23.66 2.24 -13.72
N ILE A 106 24.02 2.04 -12.45
CA ILE A 106 24.96 2.92 -11.73
C ILE A 106 26.36 2.87 -12.36
N ASP A 107 26.90 1.66 -12.58
CA ASP A 107 28.27 1.46 -13.07
C ASP A 107 28.52 2.12 -14.44
N ARG A 108 27.48 2.19 -15.28
CA ARG A 108 27.55 2.79 -16.63
C ARG A 108 27.34 4.30 -16.66
N ASN A 109 26.72 4.89 -15.64
CA ASN A 109 26.24 6.29 -15.70
C ASN A 109 26.85 7.19 -14.61
N VAL A 110 27.59 6.67 -13.63
CA VAL A 110 28.16 7.47 -12.53
C VAL A 110 29.63 7.15 -12.27
N LYS A 111 30.44 8.21 -12.08
CA LYS A 111 31.86 8.10 -11.71
C LYS A 111 32.08 7.65 -10.27
N SER A 112 31.23 8.07 -9.34
CA SER A 112 31.35 7.77 -7.90
C SER A 112 30.37 6.68 -7.47
N VAL A 113 30.63 5.43 -7.89
CA VAL A 113 29.72 4.28 -7.71
C VAL A 113 29.33 4.06 -6.24
N SER A 114 30.28 4.13 -5.31
CA SER A 114 30.00 3.96 -3.87
C SER A 114 29.00 4.97 -3.32
N LEU A 115 29.09 6.24 -3.73
CA LEU A 115 28.17 7.28 -3.27
C LEU A 115 26.78 7.10 -3.87
N ALA A 116 26.69 6.70 -5.15
CA ALA A 116 25.41 6.35 -5.77
C ALA A 116 24.74 5.17 -5.04
N TYR A 117 25.50 4.15 -4.65
CA TYR A 117 25.00 3.04 -3.83
C TYR A 117 24.51 3.50 -2.44
N LEU A 118 25.22 4.44 -1.80
CA LEU A 118 24.78 5.01 -0.53
C LEU A 118 23.42 5.70 -0.67
N VAL A 119 23.21 6.49 -1.72
CA VAL A 119 21.91 7.12 -2.02
C VAL A 119 20.85 6.07 -2.33
N TYR A 120 21.13 5.13 -3.22
CA TYR A 120 20.19 4.08 -3.60
C TYR A 120 19.71 3.28 -2.39
N TYR A 121 20.64 2.83 -1.54
CA TYR A 121 20.32 2.08 -0.34
C TYR A 121 19.46 2.90 0.63
N SER A 122 19.85 4.15 0.87
CA SER A 122 19.24 4.98 1.91
C SER A 122 17.88 5.56 1.50
N PHE A 123 17.63 5.77 0.20
CA PHE A 123 16.43 6.45 -0.29
C PHE A 123 15.39 5.52 -0.93
N PHE A 124 15.82 4.40 -1.51
CA PHE A 124 14.97 3.63 -2.42
C PHE A 124 14.92 2.13 -2.15
N PHE A 125 16.01 1.54 -1.66
CA PHE A 125 16.11 0.08 -1.58
C PHE A 125 15.02 -0.54 -0.69
N LEU A 126 14.81 -0.03 0.52
CA LEU A 126 13.93 -0.66 1.52
C LEU A 126 12.43 -0.47 1.22
N VAL A 127 11.93 0.76 1.03
CA VAL A 127 10.50 0.95 0.77
C VAL A 127 10.17 0.69 -0.70
N TRP A 128 10.95 1.21 -1.64
CA TRP A 128 10.54 1.17 -3.05
C TRP A 128 10.87 -0.14 -3.75
N ASN A 129 12.01 -0.75 -3.46
CA ASN A 129 12.40 -2.02 -4.11
C ASN A 129 12.06 -3.25 -3.28
N LEU A 130 12.12 -3.19 -1.94
CA LEU A 130 11.78 -4.32 -1.08
C LEU A 130 10.32 -4.35 -0.63
N SER A 131 9.65 -3.20 -0.49
CA SER A 131 8.22 -3.14 -0.11
C SER A 131 7.31 -3.01 -1.33
N ALA A 132 7.39 -1.93 -2.10
CA ALA A 132 6.58 -1.70 -3.29
C ALA A 132 7.07 -2.50 -4.52
N LEU A 133 7.30 -3.82 -4.35
CA LEU A 133 8.08 -4.68 -5.24
C LEU A 133 7.68 -4.58 -6.74
N ARG A 134 6.38 -4.60 -7.05
CA ARG A 134 5.87 -4.42 -8.43
C ARG A 134 6.29 -3.07 -9.03
N GLN A 135 6.09 -2.00 -8.27
CA GLN A 135 6.46 -0.65 -8.68
C GLN A 135 7.99 -0.50 -8.78
N GLY A 136 8.73 -0.98 -7.78
CA GLY A 136 10.19 -0.98 -7.76
C GLY A 136 10.80 -1.73 -8.93
N LEU A 137 10.21 -2.88 -9.32
CA LEU A 137 10.59 -3.66 -10.49
C LEU A 137 10.40 -2.87 -11.78
N ALA A 138 9.20 -2.32 -11.99
CA ALA A 138 8.91 -1.53 -13.18
C ALA A 138 9.77 -0.24 -13.25
N LEU A 139 10.00 0.41 -12.11
CA LEU A 139 10.85 1.60 -11.97
C LEU A 139 12.31 1.28 -12.34
N THR A 140 12.89 0.25 -11.72
CA THR A 140 14.30 -0.12 -11.90
C THR A 140 14.58 -0.60 -13.33
N ILE A 141 13.74 -1.49 -13.87
CA ILE A 141 13.89 -1.95 -15.27
C ILE A 141 13.69 -0.77 -16.23
N GLY A 142 12.71 0.10 -15.97
CA GLY A 142 12.48 1.31 -16.75
C GLY A 142 13.71 2.22 -16.79
N PHE A 143 14.35 2.47 -15.65
CA PHE A 143 15.57 3.26 -15.58
C PHE A 143 16.76 2.58 -16.29
N PHE A 144 16.94 1.28 -16.09
CA PHE A 144 17.99 0.53 -16.78
C PHE A 144 17.81 0.52 -18.31
N LEU A 145 16.60 0.35 -18.81
CA LEU A 145 16.35 0.26 -20.26
C LEU A 145 16.20 1.62 -20.94
N LEU A 146 15.52 2.59 -20.31
CA LEU A 146 15.18 3.87 -20.94
C LEU A 146 16.20 4.97 -20.63
N TYR A 147 16.94 4.87 -19.54
CA TYR A 147 17.77 5.95 -18.97
C TYR A 147 19.23 5.52 -18.77
N ASN A 148 19.69 4.55 -19.56
CA ASN A 148 21.09 4.16 -19.62
C ASN A 148 21.72 4.80 -20.86
N GLU A 149 22.81 5.56 -20.67
CA GLU A 149 23.47 6.29 -21.76
C GLU A 149 23.98 5.37 -22.87
N SER A 150 24.27 4.10 -22.57
CA SER A 150 24.68 3.12 -23.57
C SER A 150 23.55 2.68 -24.52
N PHE A 151 22.29 2.98 -24.21
CA PHE A 151 21.14 2.55 -24.99
C PHE A 151 20.50 3.70 -25.76
N HIS A 152 20.66 3.68 -27.08
CA HIS A 152 20.11 4.71 -27.99
C HIS A 152 18.82 4.22 -28.69
N TRP A 153 17.79 3.90 -27.90
CA TRP A 153 16.51 3.43 -28.42
C TRP A 153 15.75 4.51 -29.19
N LYS A 154 15.17 4.14 -30.34
CA LYS A 154 14.21 4.99 -31.07
C LYS A 154 12.94 5.19 -30.25
N PHE A 155 12.19 6.27 -30.53
CA PHE A 155 10.94 6.62 -29.83
C PHE A 155 9.94 5.45 -29.76
N LYS A 156 9.72 4.73 -30.88
CA LYS A 156 8.81 3.58 -30.93
C LYS A 156 9.22 2.47 -29.96
N THR A 157 10.52 2.14 -29.91
CA THR A 157 11.05 1.12 -28.99
C THR A 157 10.88 1.56 -27.53
N ARG A 158 11.17 2.83 -27.22
CA ARG A 158 10.95 3.38 -25.86
C ARG A 158 9.49 3.30 -25.45
N PHE A 159 8.58 3.66 -26.35
CA PHE A 159 7.13 3.54 -26.12
C PHE A 159 6.72 2.09 -25.85
N LEU A 160 7.17 1.13 -26.67
CA LEU A 160 6.87 -0.29 -26.48
C LEU A 160 7.42 -0.84 -25.16
N ILE A 161 8.62 -0.42 -24.74
CA ILE A 161 9.18 -0.78 -23.43
C ILE A 161 8.25 -0.28 -22.31
N ILE A 162 7.77 0.96 -22.38
CA ILE A 162 6.87 1.53 -21.37
C ILE A 162 5.54 0.76 -21.30
N ILE A 163 4.96 0.39 -22.44
CA ILE A 163 3.77 -0.46 -22.49
C ILE A 163 4.06 -1.86 -21.93
N GLY A 164 5.25 -2.43 -22.22
CA GLY A 164 5.70 -3.69 -21.63
C GLY A 164 5.77 -3.63 -20.10
N LEU A 165 6.32 -2.55 -19.56
CA LEU A 165 6.41 -2.33 -18.11
C LEU A 165 5.05 -2.11 -17.44
N SER A 166 4.03 -1.63 -18.18
CA SER A 166 2.70 -1.43 -17.60
C SER A 166 1.97 -2.73 -17.32
N PHE A 167 2.42 -3.84 -17.92
CA PHE A 167 1.98 -5.19 -17.53
C PHE A 167 2.58 -5.65 -16.20
N ILE A 168 3.71 -5.08 -15.74
CA ILE A 168 4.25 -5.36 -14.41
C ILE A 168 3.59 -4.45 -13.38
N HIS A 169 3.53 -3.15 -13.68
CA HIS A 169 2.85 -2.18 -12.84
C HIS A 169 2.39 -0.97 -13.63
N VAL A 170 1.13 -0.58 -13.46
CA VAL A 170 0.47 0.46 -14.26
C VAL A 170 1.13 1.84 -14.14
N SER A 171 1.73 2.18 -12.99
CA SER A 171 2.37 3.49 -12.80
C SER A 171 3.60 3.69 -13.69
N SER A 172 4.13 2.63 -14.31
CA SER A 172 5.22 2.76 -15.28
C SER A 172 4.83 3.56 -16.54
N LEU A 173 3.52 3.69 -16.82
CA LEU A 173 3.02 4.60 -17.85
C LEU A 173 3.43 6.06 -17.60
N PHE A 174 3.81 6.43 -16.38
CA PHE A 174 4.34 7.75 -16.09
C PHE A 174 5.65 8.06 -16.84
N PHE A 175 6.41 7.05 -17.26
CA PHE A 175 7.54 7.25 -18.17
C PHE A 175 7.12 7.88 -19.51
N LEU A 176 5.85 7.79 -19.92
CA LEU A 176 5.33 8.50 -21.11
C LEU A 176 5.43 10.01 -20.96
N VAL A 177 5.23 10.54 -19.74
CA VAL A 177 5.38 11.97 -19.45
C VAL A 177 6.79 12.42 -19.80
N PHE A 178 7.81 11.65 -19.38
CA PHE A 178 9.19 11.97 -19.70
C PHE A 178 9.54 11.73 -21.17
N LEU A 179 8.97 10.70 -21.79
CA LEU A 179 9.14 10.45 -23.22
C LEU A 179 8.60 11.61 -24.07
N ILE A 180 7.49 12.23 -23.64
CA ILE A 180 6.93 13.44 -24.26
C ILE A 180 7.79 14.65 -23.89
N ALA A 181 8.23 14.78 -22.64
CA ALA A 181 9.09 15.87 -22.18
C ALA A 181 10.40 15.96 -22.98
N ASP A 182 10.99 14.82 -23.38
CA ASP A 182 12.20 14.76 -24.22
C ASP A 182 12.03 15.44 -25.60
N LYS A 183 10.80 15.74 -26.04
CA LYS A 183 10.54 16.48 -27.29
C LYS A 183 10.70 17.99 -27.15
N PHE A 184 10.74 18.49 -25.93
CA PHE A 184 10.88 19.92 -25.65
C PHE A 184 12.33 20.26 -25.31
N LYS A 185 12.80 21.42 -25.79
CA LYS A 185 14.09 21.97 -25.38
C LYS A 185 13.93 22.62 -24.01
N TRP A 186 14.36 21.94 -22.95
CA TRP A 186 14.33 22.46 -21.59
C TRP A 186 15.59 23.25 -21.29
N ASP A 187 15.40 24.43 -20.70
CA ASP A 187 16.45 25.19 -20.06
C ASP A 187 16.12 25.39 -18.58
N LYS A 188 17.07 25.91 -17.82
CA LYS A 188 16.91 26.20 -16.39
C LYS A 188 15.69 27.09 -16.11
N LYS A 189 15.42 28.08 -16.97
CA LYS A 189 14.33 29.04 -16.79
C LYS A 189 12.96 28.35 -16.94
N ARG A 190 12.77 27.56 -18.00
CA ARG A 190 11.55 26.79 -18.27
C ARG A 190 11.29 25.77 -17.17
N LEU A 191 12.32 25.06 -16.71
CA LEU A 191 12.20 24.14 -15.58
C LEU A 191 11.81 24.86 -14.29
N THR A 192 12.38 26.04 -14.05
CA THR A 192 11.99 26.88 -12.90
C THR A 192 10.53 27.31 -13.01
N TYR A 193 10.03 27.68 -14.21
CA TYR A 193 8.61 27.99 -14.39
C TYR A 193 7.71 26.78 -14.12
N VAL A 194 8.10 25.57 -14.55
CA VAL A 194 7.35 24.35 -14.24
C VAL A 194 7.25 24.14 -12.72
N VAL A 195 8.34 24.33 -11.99
CA VAL A 195 8.35 24.23 -10.52
C VAL A 195 7.43 25.29 -9.91
N LEU A 196 7.56 26.56 -10.29
CA LEU A 196 6.73 27.64 -9.76
C LEU A 196 5.24 27.44 -10.05
N ILE A 197 4.89 26.99 -11.25
CA ILE A 197 3.52 26.65 -11.61
C ILE A 197 3.02 25.47 -10.78
N SER A 198 3.83 24.43 -10.59
CA SER A 198 3.44 23.28 -9.76
C SER A 198 3.20 23.65 -8.30
N LEU A 199 4.02 24.55 -7.74
CA LEU A 199 3.84 25.08 -6.39
C LEU A 199 2.59 25.94 -6.29
N PHE A 200 2.34 26.80 -7.28
CA PHE A 200 1.11 27.59 -7.34
C PHE A 200 -0.13 26.70 -7.39
N VAL A 201 -0.14 25.67 -8.25
CA VAL A 201 -1.23 24.68 -8.33
C VAL A 201 -1.44 23.96 -7.00
N SER A 202 -0.36 23.65 -6.26
CA SER A 202 -0.46 22.98 -4.97
C SER A 202 -1.12 23.81 -3.86
N ILE A 203 -1.19 25.14 -4.03
CA ILE A 203 -1.87 26.07 -3.11
C ILE A 203 -3.34 26.23 -3.49
N LEU A 204 -3.70 25.99 -4.76
CA LEU A 204 -5.09 26.08 -5.21
C LEU A 204 -5.94 25.02 -4.49
N PRO A 205 -7.21 25.33 -4.16
CA PRO A 205 -8.15 24.35 -3.61
C PRO A 205 -8.64 23.42 -4.71
N VAL A 206 -7.72 22.68 -5.35
CA VAL A 206 -8.00 21.79 -6.49
C VAL A 206 -9.06 20.75 -6.12
N SER A 207 -9.12 20.30 -4.86
CA SER A 207 -10.18 19.42 -4.37
C SER A 207 -11.57 20.08 -4.45
N GLN A 208 -11.71 21.36 -4.10
CA GLN A 208 -12.97 22.09 -4.19
C GLN A 208 -13.36 22.36 -5.65
N ILE A 209 -12.37 22.69 -6.50
CA ILE A 209 -12.56 22.83 -7.95
C ILE A 209 -13.00 21.49 -8.55
N ALA A 210 -12.39 20.38 -8.13
CA ALA A 210 -12.73 19.06 -8.61
C ALA A 210 -14.13 18.60 -8.15
N ILE A 211 -14.57 18.99 -6.95
CA ILE A 211 -15.96 18.80 -6.48
C ILE A 211 -16.95 19.61 -7.33
N LEU A 212 -16.60 20.83 -7.75
CA LEU A 212 -17.42 21.62 -8.67
C LEU A 212 -17.49 20.97 -10.07
N VAL A 213 -16.36 20.44 -10.55
CA VAL A 213 -16.24 19.72 -11.83
C VAL A 213 -16.94 18.34 -11.79
N ALA A 214 -17.01 17.71 -10.62
CA ALA A 214 -17.72 16.45 -10.40
C ALA A 214 -19.23 16.53 -10.66
N LYS A 215 -19.82 17.75 -10.66
CA LYS A 215 -21.20 18.00 -11.05
C LYS A 215 -21.44 17.80 -12.55
N VAL A 216 -20.38 17.69 -13.36
CA VAL A 216 -20.46 17.41 -14.79
C VAL A 216 -20.54 15.89 -15.03
N PRO A 217 -21.59 15.36 -15.70
CA PRO A 217 -21.86 13.91 -15.78
C PRO A 217 -20.69 13.06 -16.29
N PHE A 218 -19.90 13.57 -17.23
CA PHE A 218 -18.75 12.85 -17.80
C PHE A 218 -17.55 12.78 -16.85
N LEU A 219 -17.40 13.75 -15.94
CA LEU A 219 -16.25 13.88 -15.03
C LEU A 219 -16.56 13.32 -13.63
N SER A 220 -17.80 12.91 -13.37
CA SER A 220 -18.24 12.27 -12.12
C SER A 220 -17.42 11.03 -11.74
N LYS A 221 -16.87 10.30 -12.73
CA LYS A 221 -15.97 9.15 -12.50
C LYS A 221 -14.63 9.54 -11.86
N VAL A 222 -14.16 10.77 -12.08
CA VAL A 222 -12.92 11.29 -11.49
C VAL A 222 -13.15 11.63 -10.01
N ALA A 223 -14.36 12.05 -9.66
CA ALA A 223 -14.74 12.42 -8.29
C ALA A 223 -14.66 11.24 -7.30
N VAL A 224 -14.86 10.01 -7.78
CA VAL A 224 -14.75 8.77 -6.96
C VAL A 224 -13.33 8.59 -6.39
N TYR A 225 -12.32 9.13 -7.05
CA TYR A 225 -10.93 9.07 -6.60
C TYR A 225 -10.53 10.22 -5.67
N ILE A 226 -11.41 11.21 -5.49
CA ILE A 226 -11.12 12.41 -4.68
C ILE A 226 -11.78 12.22 -3.33
N ASN A 227 -11.02 11.68 -2.37
CA ASN A 227 -11.51 11.48 -1.01
C ASN A 227 -11.53 12.83 -0.28
N ALA A 228 -12.69 13.51 -0.32
CA ALA A 228 -12.85 14.87 0.21
C ALA A 228 -12.63 15.00 1.73
N SER A 229 -12.55 13.89 2.47
CA SER A 229 -12.41 13.85 3.93
C SER A 229 -10.96 13.83 4.44
N THR A 230 -9.96 13.61 3.59
CA THR A 230 -8.54 13.44 4.02
C THR A 230 -7.61 14.57 3.58
N VAL A 231 -8.12 15.63 2.97
CA VAL A 231 -7.29 16.71 2.42
C VAL A 231 -6.93 17.70 3.55
N GLN A 232 -5.89 17.38 4.32
CA GLN A 232 -5.23 18.40 5.14
C GLN A 232 -4.42 19.33 4.23
N VAL A 233 -4.98 20.52 4.02
CA VAL A 233 -4.39 21.61 3.23
C VAL A 233 -3.26 22.27 4.03
N GLY A 234 -2.14 21.56 4.22
CA GLY A 234 -0.94 22.14 4.80
C GLY A 234 0.17 22.17 3.76
N PHE A 235 0.40 23.31 3.07
CA PHE A 235 1.48 23.47 2.09
C PHE A 235 2.86 23.09 2.66
N TRP A 236 3.05 23.28 3.96
CA TRP A 236 4.26 22.99 4.72
C TRP A 236 4.31 21.59 5.36
N ASP A 237 3.60 20.60 4.81
CA ASP A 237 3.76 19.22 5.26
C ASP A 237 5.23 18.76 5.16
N ILE A 238 5.68 18.00 6.17
CA ILE A 238 7.02 17.48 6.33
C ILE A 238 7.47 16.63 5.14
N LYS A 239 6.53 16.10 4.35
CA LYS A 239 6.81 15.37 3.10
C LYS A 239 7.23 16.28 1.94
N SER A 240 6.76 17.52 1.92
CA SER A 240 6.97 18.45 0.81
C SER A 240 8.32 19.16 0.88
N LEU A 241 8.75 19.48 2.10
CA LEU A 241 10.00 20.21 2.36
C LEU A 241 11.25 19.51 1.79
N PRO A 242 11.47 18.19 2.00
CA PRO A 242 12.66 17.53 1.45
C PRO A 242 12.65 17.50 -0.09
N ARG A 243 11.49 17.36 -0.72
CA ARG A 243 11.37 17.38 -2.19
C ARG A 243 11.71 18.75 -2.75
N LEU A 244 11.18 19.81 -2.13
CA LEU A 244 11.51 21.19 -2.52
C LEU A 244 13.00 21.47 -2.30
N PHE A 245 13.57 21.02 -1.18
CA PHE A 245 15.01 21.11 -0.92
C PHE A 245 15.84 20.49 -2.04
N PHE A 246 15.53 19.27 -2.48
CA PHE A 246 16.29 18.66 -3.59
C PHE A 246 16.07 19.34 -4.93
N ILE A 247 14.85 19.82 -5.24
CA ILE A 247 14.62 20.62 -6.46
C ILE A 247 15.52 21.86 -6.44
N LEU A 248 15.53 22.61 -5.33
CA LEU A 248 16.32 23.82 -5.19
C LEU A 248 17.82 23.52 -5.26
N LEU A 249 18.27 22.43 -4.64
CA LEU A 249 19.65 21.96 -4.70
C LEU A 249 20.09 21.69 -6.15
N VAL A 250 19.27 20.97 -6.92
CA VAL A 250 19.56 20.63 -8.32
C VAL A 250 19.49 21.88 -9.21
N LEU A 251 18.49 22.75 -9.05
CA LEU A 251 18.40 24.02 -9.78
C LEU A 251 19.58 24.94 -9.48
N TYR A 252 20.02 25.02 -8.23
CA TYR A 252 21.18 25.82 -7.83
C TYR A 252 22.46 25.35 -8.52
N HIS A 253 22.64 24.04 -8.66
CA HIS A 253 23.83 23.44 -9.28
C HIS A 253 23.70 23.16 -10.80
N TYR A 254 22.54 23.42 -11.41
CA TYR A 254 22.20 23.04 -12.79
C TYR A 254 23.30 23.34 -13.82
N ASP A 255 23.73 24.60 -13.92
CA ASP A 255 24.69 25.03 -14.95
C ASP A 255 26.08 24.41 -14.73
N LYS A 256 26.49 24.20 -13.48
CA LYS A 256 27.77 23.58 -13.13
C LYS A 256 27.79 22.08 -13.41
N LEU A 257 26.65 21.41 -13.23
CA LEU A 257 26.49 19.98 -13.51
C LEU A 257 26.61 19.70 -15.01
N LEU A 258 25.98 20.55 -15.83
CA LEU A 258 26.04 20.45 -17.30
C LEU A 258 27.39 20.89 -17.86
N GLY A 259 27.93 22.03 -17.42
CA GLY A 259 29.16 22.60 -17.98
C GLY A 259 30.40 21.70 -17.81
N LYS A 260 30.39 20.78 -16.84
CA LYS A 260 31.47 19.78 -16.66
C LYS A 260 31.25 18.47 -17.43
N GLY A 261 30.12 18.31 -18.13
CA GLY A 261 29.71 17.02 -18.69
C GLY A 261 29.60 15.92 -17.61
N SER A 262 29.29 16.32 -16.37
CA SER A 262 29.30 15.40 -15.23
C SER A 262 28.07 14.51 -15.16
N ILE A 263 27.00 14.92 -15.83
CA ILE A 263 25.72 14.23 -15.89
C ILE A 263 24.95 14.65 -17.15
N SER A 264 24.18 13.73 -17.74
CA SER A 264 23.28 14.05 -18.85
C SER A 264 22.15 14.99 -18.45
N GLU A 265 21.84 15.95 -19.33
CA GLU A 265 20.69 16.88 -19.21
C GLU A 265 19.38 16.14 -18.94
N ARG A 266 19.21 14.99 -19.59
CA ARG A 266 18.00 14.18 -19.50
C ARG A 266 17.69 13.73 -18.07
N TYR A 267 18.70 13.47 -17.25
CA TYR A 267 18.51 13.12 -15.84
C TYR A 267 18.00 14.31 -15.03
N LEU A 268 18.59 15.50 -15.22
CA LEU A 268 18.18 16.72 -14.51
C LEU A 268 16.75 17.13 -14.89
N HIS A 269 16.40 17.03 -16.18
CA HIS A 269 15.04 17.35 -16.65
C HIS A 269 14.02 16.39 -16.06
N THR A 270 14.30 15.08 -16.13
CA THR A 270 13.43 14.03 -15.56
C THR A 270 13.24 14.20 -14.05
N PHE A 271 14.32 14.54 -13.34
CA PHE A 271 14.29 14.82 -11.90
C PHE A 271 13.34 15.97 -11.57
N ILE A 272 13.55 17.14 -12.18
CA ILE A 272 12.79 18.36 -11.87
C ILE A 272 11.33 18.21 -12.29
N ILE A 273 11.07 17.66 -13.48
CA ILE A 273 9.72 17.43 -13.98
C ILE A 273 9.00 16.44 -13.07
N GLY A 274 9.60 15.29 -12.77
CA GLY A 274 8.94 14.26 -11.96
C GLY A 274 8.67 14.71 -10.53
N LEU A 275 9.57 15.49 -9.89
CA LEU A 275 9.27 16.08 -8.59
C LEU A 275 8.24 17.22 -8.65
N SER A 276 8.17 17.98 -9.74
CA SER A 276 7.10 18.99 -9.93
C SER A 276 5.71 18.35 -9.94
N PHE A 277 5.58 17.11 -10.46
CA PHE A 277 4.32 16.37 -10.40
C PHE A 277 3.84 16.05 -8.99
N PHE A 278 4.75 15.96 -8.00
CA PHE A 278 4.34 15.80 -6.60
C PHE A 278 3.46 16.97 -6.15
N PHE A 279 3.88 18.20 -6.46
CA PHE A 279 3.16 19.42 -6.10
C PHE A 279 1.88 19.58 -6.92
N PHE A 280 1.93 19.22 -8.21
CA PHE A 280 0.74 19.26 -9.07
C PHE A 280 -0.37 18.30 -8.61
N LEU A 281 0.01 17.14 -8.10
CA LEU A 281 -0.92 16.07 -7.68
C LEU A 281 -1.20 16.06 -6.17
N ARG A 282 -0.86 17.15 -5.46
CA ARG A 282 -0.96 17.22 -4.00
C ARG A 282 -2.36 16.99 -3.42
N PHE A 283 -3.40 17.05 -4.25
CA PHE A 283 -4.75 16.68 -3.84
C PHE A 283 -4.86 15.19 -3.41
N ASP A 284 -3.90 14.33 -3.80
CA ASP A 284 -3.75 12.96 -3.34
C ASP A 284 -2.26 12.65 -3.04
N ASP A 285 -1.91 12.63 -1.75
CA ASP A 285 -0.56 12.36 -1.25
C ASP A 285 0.04 11.04 -1.76
N LEU A 286 -0.79 10.00 -1.87
CA LEU A 286 -0.34 8.66 -2.23
C LEU A 286 -0.01 8.60 -3.72
N ILE A 287 -0.90 9.11 -4.57
CA ILE A 287 -0.67 9.21 -6.02
C ILE A 287 0.53 10.13 -6.30
N ALA A 288 0.59 11.30 -5.65
CA ALA A 288 1.70 12.22 -5.79
C ALA A 288 3.04 11.57 -5.42
N ALA A 289 3.10 10.86 -4.29
CA ALA A 289 4.30 10.16 -3.87
C ALA A 289 4.70 9.04 -4.85
N ARG A 290 3.74 8.21 -5.30
CA ARG A 290 3.98 7.10 -6.22
C ARG A 290 4.41 7.55 -7.61
N LEU A 291 3.88 8.65 -8.14
CA LEU A 291 4.28 9.14 -9.46
C LEU A 291 5.59 9.92 -9.43
N SER A 292 5.80 10.76 -8.41
CA SER A 292 7.03 11.56 -8.29
C SER A 292 8.29 10.71 -8.10
N ILE A 293 8.16 9.46 -7.60
CA ILE A 293 9.31 8.55 -7.45
C ILE A 293 10.01 8.27 -8.79
N TYR A 294 9.26 8.25 -9.89
CA TYR A 294 9.82 8.04 -11.23
C TYR A 294 10.72 9.18 -11.69
N GLY A 295 10.58 10.39 -11.15
CA GLY A 295 11.57 11.45 -11.33
C GLY A 295 12.65 11.39 -10.26
N PHE A 296 12.23 11.24 -8.99
CA PHE A 296 13.10 11.30 -7.83
C PHE A 296 14.20 10.24 -7.86
N PHE A 297 13.95 9.06 -8.44
CA PHE A 297 14.93 7.98 -8.55
C PHE A 297 16.23 8.39 -9.27
N THR A 298 16.19 9.38 -10.16
CA THR A 298 17.40 9.93 -10.82
C THR A 298 18.37 10.61 -9.84
N ILE A 299 17.93 10.95 -8.61
CA ILE A 299 18.78 11.54 -7.58
C ILE A 299 20.01 10.68 -7.24
N ILE A 300 19.89 9.36 -7.43
CA ILE A 300 20.99 8.38 -7.30
C ILE A 300 22.19 8.78 -8.15
N LEU A 301 21.95 9.30 -9.36
CA LEU A 301 23.00 9.74 -10.28
C LEU A 301 23.37 11.22 -10.08
N ILE A 302 22.47 12.04 -9.55
CA ILE A 302 22.64 13.50 -9.46
C ILE A 302 23.43 13.93 -8.22
N LEU A 303 23.22 13.30 -7.06
CA LEU A 303 23.88 13.72 -5.82
C LEU A 303 25.40 13.52 -5.82
N PRO A 304 25.97 12.39 -6.31
CA PRO A 304 27.42 12.21 -6.29
C PRO A 304 28.18 13.30 -7.07
N PRO A 305 27.79 13.68 -8.31
CA PRO A 305 28.40 14.81 -9.02
C PRO A 305 28.26 16.16 -8.31
N ILE A 306 27.18 16.40 -7.55
CA ILE A 306 27.04 17.62 -6.75
C ILE A 306 28.14 17.68 -5.68
N LEU A 307 28.43 16.55 -5.04
CA LEU A 307 29.49 16.46 -4.03
C LEU A 307 30.88 16.75 -4.62
N ASP A 308 31.13 16.29 -5.85
CA ASP A 308 32.38 16.55 -6.58
C ASP A 308 32.59 18.06 -6.88
N LEU A 309 31.53 18.89 -6.88
CA LEU A 309 31.66 20.34 -7.05
C LEU A 309 32.35 21.02 -5.85
N TYR A 310 32.34 20.38 -4.67
CA TYR A 310 32.87 20.91 -3.42
C TYR A 310 34.30 20.42 -3.09
N GLN A 311 34.93 19.65 -3.98
CA GLN A 311 36.27 19.07 -3.78
C GLN A 311 37.45 20.06 -3.91
N LYS A 312 37.20 21.38 -3.96
CA LYS A 312 38.25 22.40 -4.15
C LYS A 312 39.03 22.76 -2.88
N ARG A 313 38.41 22.67 -1.69
CA ARG A 313 39.04 23.02 -0.40
C ARG A 313 38.80 21.90 0.61
N LYS A 314 39.87 21.39 1.23
CA LYS A 314 39.84 20.22 2.13
C LYS A 314 38.73 20.28 3.19
N TRP A 315 38.59 21.39 3.92
CA TRP A 315 37.56 21.55 4.96
C TRP A 315 36.13 21.56 4.41
N ILE A 316 35.90 22.21 3.26
CA ILE A 316 34.59 22.23 2.59
C ILE A 316 34.23 20.82 2.11
N THR A 317 35.21 20.08 1.58
CA THR A 317 35.02 18.69 1.13
C THR A 317 34.64 17.77 2.30
N VAL A 318 35.34 17.89 3.44
CA VAL A 318 35.02 17.11 4.64
C VAL A 318 33.61 17.46 5.14
N GLY A 319 33.28 18.74 5.24
CA GLY A 319 31.94 19.19 5.66
C GLY A 319 30.83 18.70 4.72
N ALA A 320 31.04 18.77 3.40
CA ALA A 320 30.06 18.30 2.41
C ALA A 320 29.89 16.77 2.47
N ASN A 321 30.98 16.00 2.61
CA ASN A 321 30.91 14.55 2.77
C ASN A 321 30.18 14.16 4.05
N LEU A 322 30.46 14.84 5.18
CA LEU A 322 29.79 14.59 6.45
C LEU A 322 28.29 14.90 6.34
N ALA A 323 27.93 16.06 5.78
CA ALA A 323 26.53 16.43 5.56
C ALA A 323 25.80 15.42 4.66
N PHE A 324 26.47 14.92 3.62
CA PHE A 324 25.95 13.90 2.73
C PHE A 324 25.70 12.56 3.45
N VAL A 325 26.64 12.10 4.27
CA VAL A 325 26.48 10.88 5.08
C VAL A 325 25.36 11.03 6.10
N VAL A 326 25.28 12.17 6.80
CA VAL A 326 24.20 12.46 7.75
C VAL A 326 22.84 12.46 7.05
N MET A 327 22.73 13.12 5.89
CA MET A 327 21.50 13.11 5.09
C MET A 327 21.10 11.68 4.69
N CYS A 328 22.05 10.85 4.23
CA CYS A 328 21.77 9.46 3.88
C CYS A 328 21.36 8.64 5.13
N ALA A 329 21.99 8.86 6.28
CA ALA A 329 21.62 8.18 7.52
C ALA A 329 20.19 8.53 7.96
N LEU A 330 19.80 9.81 7.90
CA LEU A 330 18.44 10.26 8.21
C LEU A 330 17.41 9.65 7.25
N TYR A 331 17.73 9.56 5.96
CA TYR A 331 16.88 8.92 4.98
C TYR A 331 16.76 7.41 5.20
N LEU A 332 17.86 6.72 5.49
CA LEU A 332 17.84 5.30 5.80
C LEU A 332 16.96 5.02 7.01
N GLU A 333 17.10 5.79 8.08
CA GLU A 333 16.31 5.65 9.30
C GLU A 333 14.82 5.87 9.02
N LYS A 334 14.49 6.92 8.26
CA LYS A 334 13.13 7.19 7.81
C LYS A 334 12.55 6.00 7.01
N GLU A 335 13.33 5.41 6.12
CA GLU A 335 12.90 4.25 5.31
C GLU A 335 12.74 2.98 6.17
N LEU A 336 13.65 2.72 7.11
CA LEU A 336 13.57 1.59 8.05
C LEU A 336 12.33 1.70 8.94
N ILE A 337 12.10 2.87 9.54
CA ILE A 337 10.93 3.10 10.38
C ILE A 337 9.65 2.91 9.56
N THR A 338 9.59 3.47 8.35
CA THR A 338 8.43 3.34 7.45
C THR A 338 8.15 1.88 7.12
N MET A 339 9.18 1.14 6.69
CA MET A 339 9.09 -0.29 6.38
C MET A 339 8.62 -1.10 7.60
N ALA A 340 9.18 -0.85 8.78
CA ALA A 340 8.84 -1.59 9.98
C ALA A 340 7.42 -1.27 10.48
N THR A 341 6.98 0.00 10.42
CA THR A 341 5.60 0.38 10.81
C THR A 341 4.59 -0.29 9.88
N GLN A 342 4.80 -0.17 8.57
CA GLN A 342 3.84 -0.68 7.59
C GLN A 342 3.85 -2.21 7.50
N GLY A 343 5.02 -2.83 7.68
CA GLY A 343 5.18 -4.29 7.69
C GLY A 343 4.80 -4.96 9.02
N GLY A 344 4.39 -4.19 10.05
CA GLY A 344 4.04 -4.75 11.36
C GLY A 344 5.22 -5.42 12.08
N MET A 345 6.45 -4.97 11.82
CA MET A 345 7.66 -5.56 12.42
C MET A 345 7.85 -5.02 13.84
N PRO A 346 8.22 -5.86 14.83
CA PRO A 346 8.52 -5.38 16.17
C PRO A 346 9.75 -4.47 16.16
N LYS A 347 9.69 -3.39 16.95
CA LYS A 347 10.77 -2.40 17.07
C LYS A 347 11.14 -2.19 18.53
N ASN A 348 12.41 -1.88 18.77
CA ASN A 348 12.88 -1.47 20.09
C ASN A 348 13.24 0.03 20.04
N GLY A 349 12.27 0.89 20.34
CA GLY A 349 12.38 2.33 20.11
C GLY A 349 12.55 2.64 18.61
N TYR A 350 13.61 3.37 18.26
CA TYR A 350 13.97 3.68 16.87
C TYR A 350 14.72 2.53 16.17
N TYR A 351 15.25 1.57 16.93
CA TYR A 351 16.00 0.46 16.34
C TYR A 351 15.09 -0.53 15.63
N VAL A 352 15.35 -0.75 14.33
CA VAL A 352 14.68 -1.76 13.52
C VAL A 352 15.57 -3.01 13.41
N PRO A 353 15.18 -4.15 14.02
CA PRO A 353 15.94 -5.38 13.91
C PRO A 353 15.89 -5.93 12.47
N TYR A 354 16.96 -6.59 12.05
CA TYR A 354 16.91 -7.39 10.82
C TYR A 354 16.45 -8.80 11.17
N ILE A 355 15.33 -9.22 10.57
CA ILE A 355 14.77 -10.57 10.76
C ILE A 355 15.10 -11.38 9.51
N SER A 356 15.79 -12.50 9.73
CA SER A 356 16.14 -13.42 8.65
C SER A 356 15.16 -14.57 8.52
N VAL A 357 15.19 -15.27 7.38
CA VAL A 357 14.43 -16.52 7.15
C VAL A 357 14.75 -17.61 8.17
N PHE A 358 15.92 -17.56 8.82
CA PHE A 358 16.29 -18.49 9.89
C PHE A 358 15.62 -18.17 11.24
N GLN A 359 14.97 -17.02 11.34
CA GLN A 359 14.32 -16.51 12.55
C GLN A 359 12.80 -16.41 12.40
N GLU A 360 12.23 -16.99 11.34
CA GLU A 360 10.80 -16.99 11.01
C GLU A 360 9.93 -17.34 12.23
N ASN A 361 10.26 -18.41 12.95
CA ASN A 361 9.47 -18.89 14.10
C ASN A 361 9.71 -18.12 15.41
N SER A 362 10.63 -17.16 15.43
CA SER A 362 11.04 -16.45 16.67
C SER A 362 10.43 -15.07 16.81
N VAL A 363 9.71 -14.58 15.80
CA VAL A 363 9.21 -13.21 15.77
C VAL A 363 7.77 -13.14 15.28
N ASN A 364 6.91 -12.51 16.07
CA ASN A 364 5.52 -12.27 15.70
C ASN A 364 5.37 -10.89 15.07
N PHE A 365 4.79 -10.84 13.87
CA PHE A 365 4.48 -9.61 13.15
C PHE A 365 3.04 -9.20 13.40
N THR A 366 2.75 -7.90 13.52
CA THR A 366 1.37 -7.40 13.67
C THR A 366 0.62 -7.23 12.35
N ASN A 367 1.21 -7.66 11.24
CA ASN A 367 0.63 -7.53 9.90
C ASN A 367 -0.45 -8.59 9.66
N LEU A 368 -1.65 -8.19 9.21
CA LEU A 368 -2.77 -9.08 8.93
C LEU A 368 -2.39 -10.28 8.04
N TYR A 369 -1.68 -10.03 6.94
CA TYR A 369 -1.32 -11.09 5.99
C TYR A 369 -0.28 -12.07 6.55
N TYR A 370 0.48 -11.70 7.59
CA TYR A 370 1.33 -12.67 8.30
C TYR A 370 0.46 -13.75 8.95
N TYR A 371 -0.65 -13.35 9.55
CA TYR A 371 -1.59 -14.27 10.19
C TYR A 371 -2.32 -15.13 9.15
N GLU A 372 -2.83 -14.52 8.07
CA GLU A 372 -3.51 -15.27 7.01
C GLU A 372 -2.61 -16.33 6.36
N ASN A 373 -1.29 -16.12 6.31
CA ASN A 373 -0.35 -17.10 5.77
C ASN A 373 0.00 -18.23 6.76
N ASN A 374 0.26 -17.90 8.03
CA ASN A 374 0.82 -18.89 8.99
C ASN A 374 -0.25 -19.70 9.73
N TYR A 375 -1.48 -19.19 9.84
CA TYR A 375 -2.56 -19.86 10.57
C TYR A 375 -3.62 -20.44 9.64
N ARG A 376 -3.32 -20.54 8.34
CA ARG A 376 -4.19 -21.17 7.35
C ARG A 376 -4.38 -22.67 7.62
N ASP A 377 -3.45 -23.32 8.30
CA ASP A 377 -3.53 -24.75 8.67
C ASP A 377 -4.48 -25.02 9.85
N PHE A 378 -4.93 -23.98 10.57
CA PHE A 378 -6.02 -24.08 11.56
C PHE A 378 -7.41 -24.01 10.90
N LEU A 379 -7.47 -23.76 9.59
CA LEU A 379 -8.72 -23.83 8.83
C LEU A 379 -9.03 -25.28 8.55
N ASP A 380 -9.79 -25.90 9.43
CA ASP A 380 -10.66 -26.95 8.96
C ASP A 380 -11.76 -26.30 8.11
N THR A 381 -11.44 -26.09 6.82
CA THR A 381 -12.38 -25.59 5.82
C THR A 381 -13.68 -26.41 5.79
N GLU A 382 -13.64 -27.69 6.15
CA GLU A 382 -14.85 -28.50 6.28
C GLU A 382 -15.68 -28.06 7.48
N THR A 383 -15.06 -27.82 8.64
CA THR A 383 -15.74 -27.26 9.82
C THR A 383 -16.32 -25.87 9.54
N CYS A 384 -15.61 -24.98 8.84
CA CYS A 384 -16.15 -23.67 8.46
C CYS A 384 -17.39 -23.79 7.56
N VAL A 385 -17.34 -24.68 6.57
CA VAL A 385 -18.46 -24.94 5.66
C VAL A 385 -19.63 -25.58 6.41
N LEU A 386 -19.36 -26.54 7.30
CA LEU A 386 -20.36 -27.19 8.16
C LEU A 386 -21.04 -26.19 9.09
N ASN A 387 -20.30 -25.29 9.73
CA ASN A 387 -20.87 -24.24 10.58
C ASN A 387 -21.80 -23.31 9.81
N MET A 388 -21.44 -22.95 8.56
CA MET A 388 -22.34 -22.17 7.70
C MET A 388 -23.59 -22.96 7.31
N TYR A 389 -23.45 -24.24 6.93
CA TYR A 389 -24.61 -25.09 6.61
C TYR A 389 -25.52 -25.28 7.83
N ASN A 390 -24.95 -25.48 9.02
CA ASN A 390 -25.70 -25.58 10.27
C ASN A 390 -26.42 -24.26 10.57
N PHE A 391 -25.74 -23.12 10.40
CA PHE A 391 -26.37 -21.81 10.56
C PHE A 391 -27.55 -21.63 9.59
N ALA A 392 -27.35 -21.93 8.30
CA ALA A 392 -28.38 -21.82 7.27
C ALA A 392 -29.55 -22.79 7.45
N ASN A 393 -29.29 -24.01 7.94
CA ASN A 393 -30.33 -25.00 8.21
C ASN A 393 -31.13 -24.68 9.47
N ASN A 394 -30.50 -24.07 10.47
CA ASN A 394 -31.14 -23.70 11.72
C ASN A 394 -31.88 -22.35 11.65
N HIS A 395 -31.58 -21.52 10.65
CA HIS A 395 -32.27 -20.25 10.42
C HIS A 395 -33.28 -20.41 9.29
N VAL A 396 -34.57 -20.41 9.64
CA VAL A 396 -35.62 -20.27 8.65
C VAL A 396 -35.60 -18.83 8.15
N TYR A 397 -35.26 -18.66 6.87
CA TYR A 397 -35.26 -17.36 6.21
C TYR A 397 -36.69 -16.83 6.05
N GLU A 398 -37.19 -16.14 7.08
CA GLU A 398 -38.50 -15.50 7.01
C GLU A 398 -38.44 -14.25 6.12
N PRO A 399 -39.53 -13.93 5.39
CA PRO A 399 -39.64 -12.67 4.67
C PRO A 399 -39.62 -11.49 5.64
N SER A 400 -38.83 -10.46 5.35
CA SER A 400 -38.79 -9.26 6.19
C SER A 400 -40.14 -8.53 6.20
N THR A 401 -40.60 -8.17 7.40
CA THR A 401 -41.78 -7.32 7.62
C THR A 401 -41.41 -5.83 7.75
N ILE A 402 -40.11 -5.54 7.86
CA ILE A 402 -39.59 -4.20 8.06
C ILE A 402 -39.61 -3.47 6.72
N GLN A 403 -40.25 -2.30 6.65
CA GLN A 403 -40.25 -1.45 5.44
C GLN A 403 -39.16 -0.36 5.45
N ASN A 404 -38.38 -0.28 6.53
CA ASN A 404 -37.32 0.71 6.65
C ASN A 404 -36.07 0.26 5.89
N TYR A 405 -35.93 0.76 4.66
CA TYR A 405 -34.83 0.44 3.77
C TYR A 405 -33.44 0.89 4.29
N ALA A 406 -33.37 1.73 5.33
CA ALA A 406 -32.11 2.04 6.01
C ALA A 406 -31.61 0.87 6.88
N ARG A 407 -32.43 -0.15 7.12
CA ARG A 407 -32.06 -1.35 7.90
C ARG A 407 -31.60 -2.53 7.03
N TYR A 408 -31.53 -2.38 5.70
CA TYR A 408 -31.19 -3.52 4.83
C TYR A 408 -29.70 -3.63 4.52
N LEU A 409 -29.20 -4.86 4.50
CA LEU A 409 -27.82 -5.23 4.27
C LEU A 409 -27.71 -6.07 3.00
N ALA A 410 -26.72 -5.75 2.17
CA ALA A 410 -26.33 -6.61 1.07
C ALA A 410 -25.49 -7.77 1.59
N VAL A 411 -25.93 -9.00 1.35
CA VAL A 411 -25.22 -10.22 1.77
C VAL A 411 -25.16 -11.24 0.63
N LYS A 412 -24.15 -12.11 0.68
CA LYS A 412 -24.05 -13.26 -0.22
C LYS A 412 -24.76 -14.48 0.41
N PHE A 413 -25.64 -15.08 -0.38
CA PHE A 413 -26.41 -16.27 -0.03
C PHE A 413 -25.62 -17.56 -0.29
N PRO A 414 -26.01 -18.68 0.34
CA PRO A 414 -25.37 -19.99 0.13
C PRO A 414 -25.33 -20.43 -1.34
N ASN A 415 -26.27 -19.98 -2.16
CA ASN A 415 -26.30 -20.22 -3.61
C ASN A 415 -25.23 -19.43 -4.41
N GLY A 416 -24.40 -18.64 -3.73
CA GLY A 416 -23.33 -17.84 -4.32
C GLY A 416 -23.78 -16.49 -4.91
N LYS A 417 -25.07 -16.18 -4.87
CA LYS A 417 -25.67 -14.93 -5.35
C LYS A 417 -25.86 -13.94 -4.20
N TYR A 418 -26.06 -12.67 -4.52
CA TYR A 418 -26.30 -11.65 -3.50
C TYR A 418 -27.76 -11.25 -3.46
N GLY A 419 -28.21 -10.89 -2.27
CA GLY A 419 -29.56 -10.38 -1.99
C GLY A 419 -29.53 -9.40 -0.82
N LEU A 420 -30.70 -9.10 -0.28
CA LEU A 420 -30.85 -8.20 0.86
C LEU A 420 -31.47 -8.94 2.05
N ILE A 421 -30.92 -8.71 3.23
CA ILE A 421 -31.54 -9.03 4.52
C ILE A 421 -31.79 -7.76 5.32
N ASP A 422 -32.67 -7.81 6.31
CA ASP A 422 -32.78 -6.74 7.32
C ASP A 422 -31.79 -6.94 8.48
N THR A 423 -31.84 -6.05 9.48
CA THR A 423 -30.98 -6.12 10.67
C THR A 423 -31.29 -7.27 11.60
N ASP A 424 -32.37 -8.02 11.37
CA ASP A 424 -32.77 -9.15 12.19
C ASP A 424 -32.50 -10.48 11.47
N GLY A 425 -31.94 -10.42 10.25
CA GLY A 425 -31.58 -11.58 9.44
C GLY A 425 -32.69 -12.06 8.51
N HIS A 426 -33.85 -11.40 8.48
CA HIS A 426 -34.94 -11.77 7.58
C HIS A 426 -34.64 -11.37 6.15
N VAL A 427 -35.06 -12.20 5.20
CA VAL A 427 -34.80 -11.98 3.78
C VAL A 427 -35.75 -10.93 3.23
N VAL A 428 -35.17 -9.83 2.73
CA VAL A 428 -35.89 -8.74 2.07
C VAL A 428 -35.96 -9.00 0.56
N LEU A 429 -34.85 -9.48 -0.01
CA LEU A 429 -34.73 -9.76 -1.42
C LEU A 429 -33.83 -10.97 -1.63
N ASP A 430 -34.35 -11.97 -2.33
CA ASP A 430 -33.65 -13.23 -2.57
C ASP A 430 -32.32 -13.05 -3.32
N GLY A 431 -31.43 -14.02 -3.12
CA GLY A 431 -30.12 -14.10 -3.76
C GLY A 431 -30.20 -14.33 -5.27
N GLY A 432 -30.54 -13.30 -6.04
CA GLY A 432 -30.64 -13.32 -7.51
C GLY A 432 -29.53 -12.56 -8.23
N PHE A 433 -28.78 -11.71 -7.53
CA PHE A 433 -27.85 -10.76 -8.12
C PHE A 433 -26.42 -11.29 -8.16
N GLY A 434 -25.58 -10.74 -9.04
CA GLY A 434 -24.12 -10.77 -8.89
C GLY A 434 -23.66 -9.99 -7.65
N PRO A 435 -22.37 -9.66 -7.50
CA PRO A 435 -21.91 -8.82 -6.39
C PRO A 435 -22.64 -7.47 -6.35
N ILE A 436 -23.28 -7.14 -5.23
CA ILE A 436 -24.02 -5.89 -5.06
C ILE A 436 -23.50 -5.04 -3.90
N GLU A 437 -23.62 -3.73 -4.05
CA GLU A 437 -23.54 -2.75 -2.95
C GLU A 437 -24.94 -2.20 -2.69
N TYR A 438 -25.28 -1.88 -1.43
CA TYR A 438 -26.57 -1.30 -1.08
C TYR A 438 -26.41 -0.03 -0.24
N TYR A 439 -26.92 1.10 -0.74
CA TYR A 439 -26.91 2.38 -0.03
C TYR A 439 -28.14 3.21 -0.41
N GLY A 440 -28.78 3.84 0.57
CA GLY A 440 -29.88 4.79 0.35
C GLY A 440 -31.10 4.21 -0.37
N GLY A 441 -31.41 2.93 -0.14
CA GLY A 441 -32.54 2.24 -0.81
C GLY A 441 -32.22 1.69 -2.20
N ILE A 442 -30.95 1.78 -2.63
CA ILE A 442 -30.52 1.43 -3.99
C ILE A 442 -29.48 0.31 -3.95
N ILE A 443 -29.78 -0.74 -4.71
CA ILE A 443 -28.87 -1.83 -5.04
C ILE A 443 -28.07 -1.43 -6.27
N ARG A 444 -26.75 -1.59 -6.21
CA ARG A 444 -25.84 -1.40 -7.34
C ARG A 444 -25.11 -2.70 -7.62
N GLU A 445 -25.37 -3.31 -8.77
CA GLU A 445 -24.70 -4.53 -9.23
C GLU A 445 -23.49 -4.22 -10.13
N SER A 446 -23.58 -3.15 -10.92
CA SER A 446 -22.48 -2.74 -11.79
C SER A 446 -22.45 -1.22 -11.98
N ALA A 447 -21.59 -0.71 -12.87
CA ALA A 447 -21.54 0.71 -13.18
C ALA A 447 -22.85 1.24 -13.80
N SER A 448 -23.64 0.39 -14.46
CA SER A 448 -24.85 0.75 -15.20
C SER A 448 -26.12 0.07 -14.72
N LEU A 449 -26.03 -0.92 -13.83
CA LEU A 449 -27.17 -1.67 -13.33
C LEU A 449 -27.48 -1.27 -11.88
N TYR A 450 -28.66 -0.67 -11.70
CA TYR A 450 -29.19 -0.24 -10.41
C TYR A 450 -30.60 -0.78 -10.24
N TYR A 451 -30.93 -1.18 -9.03
CA TYR A 451 -32.24 -1.70 -8.67
C TYR A 451 -32.71 -1.03 -7.37
N ASN A 452 -34.02 -0.95 -7.17
CA ASN A 452 -34.56 -0.63 -5.85
C ASN A 452 -34.46 -1.87 -4.94
N TYR A 453 -34.77 -1.70 -3.65
CA TYR A 453 -34.77 -2.79 -2.68
C TYR A 453 -35.76 -3.94 -3.00
N LYS A 454 -36.68 -3.75 -3.96
CA LYS A 454 -37.59 -4.79 -4.47
C LYS A 454 -37.07 -5.50 -5.73
N GLY A 455 -35.82 -5.22 -6.13
CA GLY A 455 -35.20 -5.80 -7.32
C GLY A 455 -35.70 -5.23 -8.65
N GLN A 456 -36.43 -4.12 -8.64
CA GLN A 456 -36.91 -3.48 -9.88
C GLN A 456 -35.82 -2.57 -10.45
N PRO A 457 -35.54 -2.60 -11.76
CA PRO A 457 -34.49 -1.79 -12.37
C PRO A 457 -34.81 -0.29 -12.26
N LEU A 458 -33.78 0.51 -12.00
CA LEU A 458 -33.85 1.96 -11.88
C LEU A 458 -33.07 2.65 -13.00
N ASP A 459 -33.46 3.89 -13.30
CA ASP A 459 -32.66 4.76 -14.16
C ASP A 459 -31.27 4.99 -13.55
N ALA A 460 -30.22 4.58 -14.28
CA ALA A 460 -28.85 4.56 -13.77
C ALA A 460 -28.36 5.96 -13.37
N LYS A 461 -28.79 7.01 -14.08
CA LYS A 461 -28.34 8.38 -13.82
C LYS A 461 -28.90 8.89 -12.49
N LYS A 462 -30.21 8.76 -12.26
CA LYS A 462 -30.83 9.16 -10.99
C LYS A 462 -30.37 8.27 -9.83
N ALA A 463 -30.31 6.96 -10.06
CA ALA A 463 -29.97 5.99 -9.03
C ALA A 463 -28.52 6.15 -8.55
N SER A 464 -27.56 6.35 -9.46
CA SER A 464 -26.16 6.56 -9.10
C SER A 464 -25.96 7.78 -8.22
N MET A 465 -26.66 8.89 -8.49
CA MET A 465 -26.56 10.11 -7.69
C MET A 465 -27.00 9.88 -6.23
N ILE A 466 -28.15 9.23 -6.05
CA ILE A 466 -28.68 8.90 -4.71
C ILE A 466 -27.74 7.93 -4.00
N PHE A 467 -27.33 6.87 -4.69
CA PHE A 467 -26.42 5.84 -4.17
C PHE A 467 -25.10 6.42 -3.67
N PHE A 468 -24.41 7.21 -4.51
CA PHE A 468 -23.11 7.78 -4.13
C PHE A 468 -23.22 8.84 -3.04
N THR A 469 -24.34 9.60 -3.00
CA THR A 469 -24.61 10.54 -1.92
C THR A 469 -24.79 9.82 -0.59
N ALA A 470 -25.62 8.77 -0.55
CA ALA A 470 -25.85 7.97 0.64
C ALA A 470 -24.58 7.23 1.10
N ARG A 471 -23.79 6.69 0.16
CA ARG A 471 -22.49 6.06 0.44
C ARG A 471 -21.50 7.05 1.06
N ALA A 472 -21.41 8.27 0.51
CA ALA A 472 -20.53 9.30 1.05
C ALA A 472 -20.95 9.74 2.45
N GLN A 473 -22.26 9.91 2.70
CA GLN A 473 -22.80 10.22 4.03
C GLN A 473 -22.50 9.10 5.04
N THR A 474 -22.71 7.84 4.64
CA THR A 474 -22.42 6.67 5.48
C THR A 474 -20.94 6.62 5.86
N ARG A 475 -20.03 6.80 4.89
CA ARG A 475 -18.59 6.86 5.15
C ARG A 475 -18.22 7.99 6.09
N LYS A 476 -18.77 9.20 5.88
CA LYS A 476 -18.53 10.35 6.75
C LYS A 476 -18.95 10.05 8.18
N TYR A 477 -20.13 9.45 8.36
CA TYR A 477 -20.65 9.07 9.68
C TYR A 477 -19.76 8.04 10.39
N ILE A 478 -19.30 7.01 9.65
CA ILE A 478 -18.32 6.03 10.15
C ILE A 478 -17.04 6.70 10.62
N THR A 479 -16.46 7.60 9.83
CA THR A 479 -15.20 8.24 10.21
C THR A 479 -15.35 9.17 11.42
N THR A 480 -16.50 9.81 11.61
CA THR A 480 -16.72 10.77 12.72
C THR A 480 -17.10 10.14 14.05
N SER A 481 -17.53 8.88 14.07
CA SER A 481 -18.05 8.20 15.28
C SER A 481 -17.08 7.19 15.88
N LEU A 482 -15.93 6.94 15.24
CA LEU A 482 -14.87 6.11 15.79
C LEU A 482 -14.10 6.88 16.87
N THR A 483 -14.35 6.56 18.14
CA THR A 483 -13.50 6.99 19.25
C THR A 483 -12.60 5.84 19.67
N TRP A 484 -11.30 6.12 19.71
CA TRP A 484 -10.28 5.19 20.18
C TRP A 484 -9.90 5.61 21.59
N PHE A 485 -10.01 4.70 22.56
CA PHE A 485 -9.44 4.90 23.89
C PHE A 485 -8.65 3.65 24.26
N GLU A 486 -7.44 3.89 24.76
CA GLU A 486 -6.56 2.85 25.27
C GLU A 486 -6.95 2.64 26.73
N VAL A 487 -7.25 1.39 27.11
CA VAL A 487 -7.59 1.02 28.47
C VAL A 487 -6.46 0.13 28.97
N GLY A 488 -5.76 0.60 30.00
CA GLY A 488 -4.69 -0.20 30.62
C GLY A 488 -5.26 -1.47 31.24
N GLN A 489 -4.50 -2.55 31.29
CA GLN A 489 -4.92 -3.80 31.97
C GLN A 489 -5.36 -3.55 33.42
N GLN A 490 -4.76 -2.55 34.08
CA GLN A 490 -5.08 -2.13 35.46
C GLN A 490 -6.43 -1.42 35.60
N GLU A 491 -7.03 -1.00 34.49
CA GLU A 491 -8.34 -0.33 34.45
C GLU A 491 -9.49 -1.32 34.14
N LEU A 492 -9.15 -2.59 33.88
CA LEU A 492 -10.10 -3.67 33.67
C LEU A 492 -10.46 -4.33 34.99
N GLY A 493 -11.68 -4.84 35.12
CA GLY A 493 -12.07 -5.66 36.26
C GLY A 493 -11.30 -6.97 36.29
N ASP A 494 -10.98 -7.44 37.50
CA ASP A 494 -10.18 -8.65 37.73
C ASP A 494 -10.74 -9.87 36.99
N ASP A 495 -12.07 -10.04 36.95
CA ASP A 495 -12.73 -11.16 36.25
C ASP A 495 -12.45 -11.19 34.74
N LEU A 496 -12.39 -10.03 34.08
CA LEU A 496 -12.05 -9.95 32.65
C LEU A 496 -10.56 -10.17 32.44
N VAL A 497 -9.72 -9.67 33.35
CA VAL A 497 -8.27 -9.91 33.27
C VAL A 497 -7.99 -11.40 33.40
N ASP A 498 -8.60 -12.09 34.35
CA ASP A 498 -8.43 -13.53 34.57
C ASP A 498 -8.92 -14.33 33.36
N LEU A 499 -10.09 -13.99 32.79
CA LEU A 499 -10.60 -14.60 31.56
C LEU A 499 -9.61 -14.44 30.39
N LEU A 500 -9.03 -13.25 30.23
CA LEU A 500 -8.08 -12.96 29.17
C LEU A 500 -6.73 -13.67 29.40
N GLU A 501 -6.30 -13.79 30.65
CA GLU A 501 -5.07 -14.51 31.00
C GLU A 501 -5.21 -16.01 30.78
N GLU A 502 -6.39 -16.59 31.07
CA GLU A 502 -6.73 -18.00 30.84
C GLU A 502 -6.86 -18.34 29.35
N GLU A 503 -7.45 -17.45 28.55
CA GLU A 503 -7.67 -17.67 27.11
C GLU A 503 -6.43 -17.45 26.22
N GLY A 504 -5.34 -16.91 26.75
CA GLY A 504 -4.04 -16.91 26.06
C GLY A 504 -3.33 -15.56 25.99
N ARG A 505 -2.62 -15.22 27.07
CA ARG A 505 -1.43 -14.35 27.10
C ARG A 505 -1.55 -13.08 26.23
N PHE A 506 -2.60 -12.28 26.42
CA PHE A 506 -2.72 -10.98 25.76
C PHE A 506 -1.78 -9.95 26.41
N LYS A 507 -1.15 -9.08 25.61
CA LYS A 507 -0.14 -8.13 26.10
C LYS A 507 -0.66 -6.71 26.30
N PHE A 508 -1.66 -6.33 25.51
CA PHE A 508 -2.30 -5.02 25.53
C PHE A 508 -3.76 -5.18 25.10
N LEU A 509 -4.65 -4.49 25.80
CA LEU A 509 -6.06 -4.42 25.45
C LEU A 509 -6.35 -3.06 24.82
N TYR A 510 -6.85 -3.06 23.58
CA TYR A 510 -7.43 -1.86 22.99
C TYR A 510 -8.94 -2.06 23.01
N ILE A 511 -9.67 -1.28 23.82
CA ILE A 511 -11.13 -1.18 23.63
C ILE A 511 -11.35 -0.36 22.36
N VAL A 512 -11.40 -1.09 21.25
CA VAL A 512 -11.68 -0.49 19.96
C VAL A 512 -13.18 -0.43 19.84
N ASN A 513 -13.72 0.77 20.08
CA ASN A 513 -15.03 1.22 19.60
C ASN A 513 -16.13 1.17 20.68
N GLN A 514 -16.34 2.31 21.35
CA GLN A 514 -17.64 2.63 21.93
C GLN A 514 -18.45 3.38 20.88
N ILE A 515 -19.21 2.64 20.08
CA ILE A 515 -20.24 3.26 19.26
C ILE A 515 -21.43 3.46 20.18
N GLN A 516 -21.54 4.61 20.83
CA GLN A 516 -22.89 5.02 21.22
C GLN A 516 -23.68 5.23 19.92
N PRO A 517 -24.75 4.46 19.63
CA PRO A 517 -25.69 3.86 20.60
C PRO A 517 -25.85 2.31 20.55
N LEU A 518 -24.82 1.52 20.22
CA LEU A 518 -24.91 0.04 20.24
C LEU A 518 -24.84 -0.53 21.66
N ASP A 519 -25.47 -1.69 21.85
CA ASP A 519 -25.58 -2.37 23.15
C ASP A 519 -24.45 -3.38 23.42
N PHE A 520 -23.35 -3.27 22.67
CA PHE A 520 -22.18 -4.12 22.79
C PHE A 520 -20.90 -3.42 22.28
N TYR A 521 -19.76 -3.87 22.79
CA TYR A 521 -18.41 -3.45 22.44
C TYR A 521 -17.79 -4.38 21.40
N VAL A 522 -17.05 -3.78 20.47
CA VAL A 522 -15.98 -4.50 19.80
C VAL A 522 -14.74 -4.29 20.68
N MET A 523 -13.95 -5.33 20.92
CA MET A 523 -12.68 -5.19 21.61
C MET A 523 -11.58 -5.78 20.74
N ALA A 524 -10.48 -5.05 20.58
CA ALA A 524 -9.32 -5.54 19.84
C ALA A 524 -8.23 -5.94 20.83
N TYR A 525 -7.87 -7.20 20.76
CA TYR A 525 -6.87 -7.85 21.58
C TYR A 525 -5.56 -7.92 20.82
N LEU A 526 -4.44 -7.75 21.52
CA LEU A 526 -3.15 -8.14 20.99
C LEU A 526 -2.67 -9.40 21.72
N SER A 527 -2.94 -10.56 21.11
CA SER A 527 -2.50 -11.87 21.59
C SER A 527 -1.03 -12.11 21.26
N ASN A 528 -0.29 -12.72 22.18
CA ASN A 528 1.07 -13.20 21.89
C ASN A 528 1.07 -14.34 20.86
N GLU A 529 -0.01 -15.10 20.73
CA GLU A 529 -0.12 -16.25 19.81
C GLU A 529 -0.90 -15.93 18.54
N HIS A 530 -1.87 -15.01 18.61
CA HIS A 530 -2.81 -14.74 17.51
C HIS A 530 -2.78 -13.30 16.97
N GLY A 531 -1.91 -12.43 17.52
CA GLY A 531 -1.79 -11.06 17.04
C GLY A 531 -2.97 -10.17 17.38
N ARG A 532 -3.29 -9.24 16.46
CA ARG A 532 -4.49 -8.41 16.63
C ARG A 532 -5.72 -9.22 16.26
N VAL A 533 -6.50 -9.60 17.25
CA VAL A 533 -7.80 -10.25 17.07
C VAL A 533 -8.88 -9.38 17.68
N TYR A 534 -10.10 -9.50 17.19
CA TYR A 534 -11.25 -8.76 17.64
C TYR A 534 -12.23 -9.74 18.27
N ARG A 535 -12.94 -9.33 19.31
CA ARG A 535 -14.06 -10.10 19.87
C ARG A 535 -15.15 -9.15 20.32
N LEU A 536 -16.38 -9.65 20.31
CA LEU A 536 -17.58 -8.87 20.59
C LEU A 536 -18.04 -9.15 22.02
N TYR A 537 -18.36 -8.10 22.77
CA TYR A 537 -18.75 -8.16 24.18
C TYR A 537 -20.02 -7.37 24.41
N SER A 538 -20.96 -7.86 25.21
CA SER A 538 -22.16 -7.12 25.61
C SER A 538 -21.80 -5.85 26.40
N LYS A 539 -22.80 -4.98 26.64
CA LYS A 539 -22.70 -3.85 27.59
C LYS A 539 -22.18 -4.24 28.97
N ASP A 540 -22.46 -5.46 29.40
CA ASP A 540 -22.02 -6.02 30.69
C ASP A 540 -20.68 -6.76 30.58
N ILE A 541 -19.99 -6.62 29.44
CA ILE A 541 -18.67 -7.20 29.16
C ILE A 541 -18.70 -8.75 29.11
N GLU A 542 -19.82 -9.33 28.70
CA GLU A 542 -19.92 -10.76 28.42
C GLU A 542 -19.62 -11.04 26.94
N ALA A 543 -18.77 -12.03 26.64
CA ALA A 543 -18.46 -12.38 25.26
C ALA A 543 -19.71 -12.84 24.50
N LEU A 544 -20.08 -12.11 23.43
CA LEU A 544 -21.23 -12.44 22.58
C LEU A 544 -20.96 -13.62 21.65
N SER A 545 -19.68 -13.95 21.45
CA SER A 545 -19.24 -15.07 20.63
C SER A 545 -17.95 -15.67 21.20
N SER A 546 -17.82 -16.98 21.05
CA SER A 546 -16.56 -17.70 21.29
C SER A 546 -15.52 -17.43 20.20
N ASP A 547 -15.92 -16.86 19.07
CA ASP A 547 -15.02 -16.67 17.93
C ASP A 547 -14.14 -15.43 18.10
N TYR A 548 -12.90 -15.54 17.62
CA TYR A 548 -12.03 -14.42 17.36
C TYR A 548 -12.13 -13.98 15.90
N PHE A 549 -12.18 -12.68 15.69
CA PHE A 549 -12.28 -12.04 14.39
C PHE A 549 -10.95 -11.39 14.02
N LEU A 550 -10.61 -11.38 12.73
CA LEU A 550 -9.46 -10.69 12.15
C LEU A 550 -9.71 -9.20 11.95
N ASP A 551 -10.97 -8.83 11.74
CA ASP A 551 -11.44 -7.45 11.60
C ASP A 551 -12.89 -7.37 12.07
N ALA A 552 -13.30 -6.23 12.61
CA ALA A 552 -14.68 -5.96 12.98
C ALA A 552 -15.02 -4.52 12.60
N GLN A 553 -15.92 -4.36 11.63
CA GLN A 553 -16.37 -3.08 11.12
C GLN A 553 -17.85 -2.91 11.42
N SER A 554 -18.20 -1.85 12.13
CA SER A 554 -19.62 -1.49 12.28
C SER A 554 -20.15 -0.84 11.02
N ILE A 555 -21.21 -1.42 10.46
CA ILE A 555 -22.07 -0.81 9.44
C ILE A 555 -23.07 0.07 10.19
N LEU A 556 -22.61 1.23 10.62
CA LEU A 556 -23.35 2.15 11.48
C LEU A 556 -24.70 2.60 10.94
N ALA A 557 -24.84 2.72 9.62
CA ALA A 557 -26.11 3.11 9.00
C ALA A 557 -27.25 2.15 9.37
N ASN A 558 -26.90 0.89 9.62
CA ASN A 558 -27.85 -0.19 9.86
C ASN A 558 -27.68 -0.78 11.28
N ARG A 559 -26.79 -0.22 12.11
CA ARG A 559 -26.49 -0.75 13.45
C ARG A 559 -26.09 -2.24 13.47
N VAL A 560 -25.39 -2.69 12.44
CA VAL A 560 -24.90 -4.08 12.35
C VAL A 560 -23.39 -4.08 12.37
N VAL A 561 -22.78 -4.99 13.14
CA VAL A 561 -21.34 -5.21 13.13
C VAL A 561 -21.01 -6.36 12.18
N MET A 562 -20.18 -6.04 11.19
CA MET A 562 -19.60 -7.01 10.26
C MET A 562 -18.25 -7.44 10.83
N ALA A 563 -18.17 -8.65 11.36
CA ALA A 563 -16.96 -9.21 11.95
C ALA A 563 -16.43 -10.33 11.05
N ARG A 564 -15.20 -10.18 10.55
CA ARG A 564 -14.56 -11.15 9.68
C ARG A 564 -13.69 -12.06 10.52
N ASN A 565 -13.96 -13.36 10.50
CA ASN A 565 -13.03 -14.37 10.99
C ASN A 565 -12.41 -15.11 9.81
N VAL A 566 -11.65 -16.17 10.11
CA VAL A 566 -10.95 -16.95 9.09
C VAL A 566 -11.94 -17.74 8.20
N CYS A 567 -13.08 -18.18 8.74
CA CYS A 567 -14.13 -18.88 8.00
C CYS A 567 -14.90 -17.95 7.05
N GLY A 568 -15.09 -16.69 7.42
CA GLY A 568 -16.00 -15.82 6.70
C GLY A 568 -16.27 -14.49 7.37
N THR A 569 -17.38 -13.88 6.97
CA THR A 569 -17.90 -12.63 7.50
C THR A 569 -19.20 -12.93 8.24
N ASN A 570 -19.19 -12.65 9.54
CA ASN A 570 -20.33 -12.73 10.43
C ASN A 570 -20.97 -11.35 10.58
N PHE A 571 -22.29 -11.31 10.69
CA PHE A 571 -23.05 -10.09 10.87
C PHE A 571 -23.80 -10.18 12.20
N TYR A 572 -23.62 -9.18 13.06
CA TYR A 572 -24.24 -9.09 14.38
C TYR A 572 -25.16 -7.87 14.46
N ASN A 573 -26.40 -8.05 14.91
CA ASN A 573 -27.35 -6.96 15.06
C ASN A 573 -27.04 -6.06 16.28
N GLU A 574 -27.90 -5.07 16.55
CA GLU A 574 -27.71 -4.12 17.66
C GLU A 574 -27.74 -4.78 19.06
N ASP A 575 -28.36 -5.95 19.18
CA ASP A 575 -28.40 -6.77 20.40
C ASP A 575 -27.20 -7.73 20.50
N GLY A 576 -26.26 -7.70 19.55
CA GLY A 576 -25.14 -8.62 19.51
C GLY A 576 -25.48 -10.04 19.01
N LYS A 577 -26.67 -10.26 18.45
CA LYS A 577 -27.07 -11.57 17.90
C LYS A 577 -26.51 -11.77 16.50
N LEU A 578 -25.96 -12.95 16.23
CA LEU A 578 -25.53 -13.35 14.90
C LEU A 578 -26.75 -13.49 13.98
N ILE A 579 -26.87 -12.62 12.99
CA ILE A 579 -27.98 -12.57 12.03
C ILE A 579 -27.62 -13.13 10.65
N TRP A 580 -26.33 -13.20 10.31
CA TRP A 580 -25.88 -13.75 9.03
C TRP A 580 -24.43 -14.22 9.07
N MET A 581 -24.11 -15.21 8.23
CA MET A 581 -22.76 -15.71 8.01
C MET A 581 -22.47 -15.89 6.52
N GLN A 582 -21.31 -15.44 6.06
CA GLN A 582 -20.88 -15.51 4.66
C GLN A 582 -19.45 -16.05 4.55
N LEU A 583 -19.24 -17.13 3.78
CA LEU A 583 -17.89 -17.65 3.52
C LEU A 583 -16.99 -16.66 2.78
N ASN A 584 -15.71 -16.64 3.13
CA ASN A 584 -14.66 -15.99 2.35
C ASN A 584 -14.53 -16.72 1.00
N SER A 585 -14.73 -15.99 -0.10
CA SER A 585 -14.74 -16.55 -1.47
C SER A 585 -13.37 -16.59 -2.13
#